data_AF-A0A833QJP5-F1
#
_entry.id   AF-A0A833QJP5-F1
#
_cell.length_a   1.000
_cell.length_b   1.000
_cell.length_c   1.000
_cell.angle_alpha   90.00
_cell.angle_beta   90.00
_cell.angle_gamma   90.00
#
_symmetry.space_group_name_H-M   'P 1'
#
loop_
_entity.id
_entity.type
_entity.pdbx_description
1 polymer ?
#
loop_
_entity_poly.entity_id
_entity_poly.type
_entity_poly.pdbx_seq_one_letter_code
_entity_poly.pdbx_strand_id
1 'polypeptide(L)'
;MFSIFSFLNCTDVLRDSWYPKSGLFHWAGDASTFKGGASSSFIEIVCSPNNPDGATRRAVLDSEASKRVHDLAYYWPQYTPMHGQTNNDIMLFTVSKATGHAGKQIRWVLVKDADIARKTIKFIEMNSIGVSADSQVCAARILPVVFDSYELSASNGVSRLFHFSWCLLADRWWRFCQAVKESAHFSLP
;
A
#
# COMPACT_ATOMS: atom_id res chain seq x y z
N MET A 1 5.80 11.70 -15.22
CA MET A 1 4.43 12.18 -14.99
C MET A 1 3.84 11.30 -13.88
N PHE A 2 3.70 11.83 -12.67
CA PHE A 2 3.13 11.09 -11.54
C PHE A 2 1.61 11.20 -11.60
N SER A 3 0.91 10.08 -11.80
CA SER A 3 -0.56 10.07 -11.81
C SER A 3 -1.06 9.54 -10.47
N ILE A 4 -1.83 10.37 -9.76
CA ILE A 4 -2.50 10.01 -8.51
C ILE A 4 -3.82 9.32 -8.85
N PHE A 5 -4.03 8.08 -8.39
CA PHE A 5 -5.20 7.24 -8.72
C PHE A 5 -5.98 6.82 -7.46
N SER A 6 -7.12 7.43 -7.17
CA SER A 6 -8.01 6.95 -6.10
C SER A 6 -8.53 5.54 -6.42
N PHE A 7 -8.35 4.57 -5.52
CA PHE A 7 -9.11 3.31 -5.57
C PHE A 7 -10.01 3.23 -4.34
N LEU A 8 -11.25 2.81 -4.59
CA LEU A 8 -12.21 2.45 -3.55
C LEU A 8 -11.62 1.40 -2.60
N ASN A 9 -11.91 1.60 -1.31
CA ASN A 9 -11.51 0.72 -0.23
C ASN A 9 -12.27 -0.61 -0.34
N CYS A 10 -11.56 -1.74 -0.31
CA CYS A 10 -12.19 -3.04 -0.09
C CYS A 10 -11.43 -3.72 1.04
N THR A 11 -11.86 -3.45 2.27
CA THR A 11 -11.46 -4.25 3.44
C THR A 11 -12.63 -4.82 4.22
N ASP A 12 -13.89 -4.65 3.80
CA ASP A 12 -15.03 -5.18 4.58
C ASP A 12 -16.20 -5.72 3.73
N VAL A 13 -15.94 -6.48 2.66
CA VAL A 13 -16.95 -7.37 2.05
C VAL A 13 -16.27 -8.60 1.42
N LEU A 14 -15.95 -9.62 2.22
CA LEU A 14 -15.74 -10.99 1.73
C LEU A 14 -17.02 -11.80 1.92
N ARG A 15 -18.12 -11.33 1.33
CA ARG A 15 -19.31 -12.14 1.04
C ARG A 15 -19.89 -11.71 -0.30
N ASP A 16 -19.62 -12.53 -1.31
CA ASP A 16 -20.40 -12.77 -2.53
C ASP A 16 -21.10 -11.56 -3.18
N SER A 17 -20.44 -10.89 -4.14
CA SER A 17 -21.10 -10.37 -5.36
C SER A 17 -20.24 -9.51 -6.29
N TRP A 18 -19.02 -9.10 -5.92
CA TRP A 18 -18.21 -8.21 -6.77
C TRP A 18 -16.92 -8.86 -7.26
N TYR A 19 -17.06 -9.78 -8.22
CA TYR A 19 -15.95 -10.27 -9.04
C TYR A 19 -15.92 -9.51 -10.37
N PRO A 20 -14.79 -8.92 -10.81
CA PRO A 20 -14.59 -8.72 -12.23
C PRO A 20 -14.39 -10.11 -12.84
N LYS A 21 -15.46 -10.69 -13.40
CA LYS A 21 -15.42 -11.98 -14.13
C LYS A 21 -14.66 -11.81 -15.45
N SER A 22 -13.34 -11.64 -15.40
CA SER A 22 -12.50 -12.01 -16.55
C SER A 22 -12.12 -13.47 -16.38
N GLY A 23 -12.62 -14.39 -17.22
CA GLY A 23 -12.21 -15.80 -17.23
C GLY A 23 -10.72 -16.03 -17.56
N LEU A 24 -9.93 -14.96 -17.61
CA LEU A 24 -8.49 -14.95 -17.88
C LEU A 24 -7.65 -15.18 -16.61
N PHE A 25 -8.22 -14.96 -15.42
CA PHE A 25 -7.52 -15.09 -14.15
C PHE A 25 -8.35 -15.87 -13.15
N HIS A 26 -7.70 -16.64 -12.28
CA HIS A 26 -8.32 -17.27 -11.13
C HIS A 26 -7.44 -17.06 -9.90
N TRP A 27 -8.06 -17.06 -8.72
CA TRP A 27 -7.32 -17.05 -7.46
C TRP A 27 -6.60 -18.39 -7.30
N ALA A 28 -5.28 -18.34 -7.12
CA ALA A 28 -4.46 -19.55 -6.98
C ALA A 28 -4.21 -19.90 -5.50
N GLY A 29 -4.23 -18.93 -4.59
CA GLY A 29 -3.96 -19.15 -3.16
C GLY A 29 -2.62 -18.57 -2.72
N ASP A 30 -2.03 -19.18 -1.69
CA ASP A 30 -0.77 -18.71 -1.10
C ASP A 30 0.43 -18.92 -2.03
N ALA A 31 1.11 -17.82 -2.37
CA ALA A 31 2.30 -17.82 -3.21
C ALA A 31 3.40 -18.77 -2.70
N SER A 32 3.53 -18.97 -1.38
CA SER A 32 4.54 -19.85 -0.78
C SER A 32 4.37 -21.33 -1.14
N THR A 33 3.16 -21.73 -1.53
CA THR A 33 2.82 -23.11 -1.87
C THR A 33 3.19 -23.49 -3.31
N PHE A 34 3.51 -22.49 -4.14
CA PHE A 34 3.85 -22.71 -5.54
C PHE A 34 5.35 -22.83 -5.72
N LYS A 35 5.79 -23.96 -6.27
CA LYS A 35 7.16 -24.13 -6.75
C LYS A 35 7.21 -23.54 -8.15
N GLY A 36 8.02 -22.50 -8.35
CA GLY A 36 8.17 -21.81 -9.63
C GLY A 36 8.62 -22.74 -10.76
N GLY A 37 7.66 -23.37 -11.43
CA GLY A 37 7.87 -24.11 -12.67
C GLY A 37 7.80 -23.19 -13.88
N ALA A 38 8.50 -23.55 -14.95
CA ALA A 38 8.69 -22.72 -16.14
C ALA A 38 7.41 -22.41 -16.95
N SER A 39 6.28 -23.09 -16.68
CA SER A 39 5.07 -23.03 -17.52
C SER A 39 3.87 -22.31 -16.91
N SER A 40 3.95 -21.80 -15.68
CA SER A 40 2.83 -21.15 -14.99
C SER A 40 3.10 -19.65 -14.78
N SER A 41 2.29 -18.81 -15.44
CA SER A 41 2.32 -17.35 -15.29
C SER A 41 1.48 -16.94 -14.08
N PHE A 42 2.15 -16.46 -13.02
CA PHE A 42 1.48 -15.97 -11.81
C PHE A 42 1.50 -14.44 -11.72
N ILE A 43 0.52 -13.89 -11.03
CA ILE A 43 0.55 -12.51 -10.53
C ILE A 43 0.66 -12.60 -9.01
N GLU A 44 1.83 -12.26 -8.47
CA GLU A 44 2.09 -12.23 -7.04
C GLU A 44 1.79 -10.84 -6.47
N ILE A 45 0.99 -10.78 -5.40
CA ILE A 45 0.77 -9.55 -4.63
C ILE A 45 1.69 -9.58 -3.41
N VAL A 46 2.64 -8.64 -3.36
CA VAL A 46 3.64 -8.53 -2.30
C VAL A 46 3.31 -7.35 -1.42
N CYS A 47 2.81 -7.59 -0.20
CA CYS A 47 2.51 -6.54 0.77
C CYS A 47 3.74 -6.28 1.66
N SER A 48 4.31 -5.07 1.61
CA SER A 48 5.51 -4.74 2.37
C SER A 48 5.50 -3.27 2.84
N PRO A 49 5.34 -2.98 4.14
CA PRO A 49 5.08 -3.92 5.24
C PRO A 49 3.80 -4.72 5.07
N ASN A 50 3.82 -5.96 5.54
CA ASN A 50 2.72 -6.89 5.39
C ASN A 50 1.56 -6.57 6.34
N ASN A 51 0.36 -6.93 5.91
CA ASN A 51 -0.85 -6.92 6.74
C ASN A 51 -1.20 -8.39 7.02
N PRO A 52 -1.28 -8.84 8.30
CA PRO A 52 -1.40 -8.04 9.52
C PRO A 52 -0.13 -7.80 10.35
N ASP A 53 0.97 -8.50 10.08
CA ASP A 53 2.11 -8.58 11.01
C ASP A 53 3.15 -7.45 10.90
N GLY A 54 3.05 -6.57 9.91
CA GLY A 54 4.01 -5.48 9.70
C GLY A 54 5.38 -5.93 9.18
N ALA A 55 5.57 -7.22 8.84
CA ALA A 55 6.85 -7.73 8.39
C ALA A 55 7.23 -7.19 7.00
N THR A 56 8.50 -6.91 6.77
CA THR A 56 9.02 -6.63 5.42
C THR A 56 8.93 -7.91 4.59
N ARG A 57 8.27 -7.86 3.44
CA ARG A 57 8.15 -8.97 2.49
C ARG A 57 8.88 -8.68 1.20
N ARG A 58 9.28 -9.78 0.56
CA ARG A 58 9.81 -9.85 -0.80
C ARG A 58 9.02 -10.91 -1.55
N ALA A 59 9.04 -10.82 -2.88
CA ALA A 59 8.45 -11.85 -3.73
C ALA A 59 9.06 -13.23 -3.42
N VAL A 60 8.20 -14.25 -3.40
CA VAL A 60 8.60 -15.65 -3.16
C VAL A 60 8.60 -16.48 -4.44
N LEU A 61 7.91 -16.04 -5.49
CA LEU A 61 7.91 -16.73 -6.77
C LEU A 61 9.15 -16.34 -7.59
N ASP A 62 9.96 -17.34 -7.91
CA ASP A 62 11.23 -17.18 -8.63
C ASP A 62 11.12 -17.46 -10.13
N SER A 63 10.03 -16.99 -10.75
CA SER A 63 9.81 -17.15 -12.19
C SER A 63 9.86 -15.81 -12.89
N GLU A 64 10.68 -15.68 -13.93
CA GLU A 64 10.70 -14.49 -14.81
C GLU A 64 9.35 -14.26 -15.51
N ALA A 65 8.56 -15.32 -15.68
CA ALA A 65 7.20 -15.23 -16.23
C ALA A 65 6.19 -14.67 -15.21
N SER A 66 6.52 -14.64 -13.91
CA SER A 66 5.65 -14.11 -12.88
C SER A 66 5.69 -12.57 -12.86
N LYS A 67 4.51 -11.95 -12.77
CA LYS A 67 4.37 -10.51 -12.54
C LYS A 67 4.17 -10.25 -11.06
N ARG A 68 4.75 -9.16 -10.57
CA ARG A 68 4.71 -8.81 -9.14
C ARG A 68 4.12 -7.44 -8.97
N VAL A 69 3.11 -7.33 -8.10
CA VAL A 69 2.50 -6.08 -7.69
C VAL A 69 2.86 -5.84 -6.23
N HIS A 70 3.59 -4.78 -5.95
CA HIS A 70 4.01 -4.45 -4.58
C HIS A 70 3.00 -3.49 -3.97
N ASP A 71 2.28 -3.95 -2.96
CA ASP A 71 1.45 -3.10 -2.12
C ASP A 71 2.32 -2.48 -1.02
N LEU A 72 2.57 -1.17 -1.19
CA LEU A 72 3.38 -0.34 -0.30
C LEU A 72 2.49 0.62 0.51
N ALA A 73 1.22 0.26 0.76
CA ALA A 73 0.30 1.08 1.53
C ALA A 73 0.84 1.48 2.91
N TYR A 74 1.56 0.58 3.59
CA TYR A 74 2.17 0.82 4.90
C TYR A 74 3.65 1.22 4.82
N TYR A 75 4.23 1.43 3.64
CA TYR A 75 5.65 1.78 3.49
C TYR A 75 5.88 3.28 3.75
N TRP A 76 5.62 3.70 4.99
CA TRP A 76 5.77 5.06 5.48
C TRP A 76 6.53 5.06 6.82
N PRO A 77 7.25 6.14 7.17
CA PRO A 77 8.13 6.16 8.34
C PRO A 77 7.43 5.88 9.68
N GLN A 78 6.12 6.12 9.77
CA GLN A 78 5.36 5.82 10.99
C GLN A 78 5.14 4.31 11.24
N TYR A 79 5.28 3.46 10.21
CA TYR A 79 5.02 2.01 10.32
C TYR A 79 6.30 1.18 10.25
N THR A 80 7.28 1.62 9.47
CA THR A 80 8.52 0.85 9.23
C THR A 80 9.71 1.79 9.08
N PRO A 81 10.92 1.37 9.51
CA PRO A 81 12.15 2.04 9.11
C PRO A 81 12.28 2.09 7.58
N MET A 82 12.81 3.21 7.07
CA MET A 82 13.06 3.38 5.65
C MET A 82 14.41 2.76 5.29
N HIS A 83 14.39 1.58 4.67
CA HIS A 83 15.61 0.84 4.29
C HIS A 83 16.23 1.30 2.96
N GLY A 84 15.65 2.31 2.32
CA GLY A 84 16.07 2.84 1.02
C GLY A 84 14.90 3.06 0.07
N GLN A 85 15.21 3.45 -1.16
CA GLN A 85 14.23 3.60 -2.22
C GLN A 85 13.78 2.23 -2.74
N THR A 86 12.47 2.03 -2.87
CA THR A 86 11.90 0.85 -3.51
C THR A 86 12.00 0.98 -5.03
N ASN A 87 12.39 -0.10 -5.71
CA ASN A 87 12.59 -0.12 -7.17
C ASN A 87 11.85 -1.28 -7.84
N ASN A 88 10.58 -1.46 -7.49
CA ASN A 88 9.74 -2.53 -8.02
C ASN A 88 8.98 -2.06 -9.27
N ASP A 89 8.56 -2.99 -10.13
CA ASP A 89 8.00 -2.63 -11.44
C ASP A 89 6.58 -2.06 -11.36
N ILE A 90 5.81 -2.53 -10.38
CA ILE A 90 4.46 -2.05 -10.07
C ILE A 90 4.41 -1.83 -8.56
N MET A 91 4.23 -0.57 -8.14
CA MET A 91 4.16 -0.16 -6.73
C MET A 91 2.87 0.60 -6.44
N LEU A 92 2.10 0.13 -5.46
CA LEU A 92 0.84 0.74 -5.03
C LEU A 92 1.04 1.51 -3.73
N PHE A 93 0.45 2.70 -3.65
CA PHE A 93 0.51 3.56 -2.48
C PHE A 93 -0.86 4.17 -2.17
N THR A 94 -1.02 4.68 -0.94
CA THR A 94 -2.26 5.32 -0.50
C THR A 94 -2.04 6.49 0.44
N VAL A 95 -2.81 7.56 0.25
CA VAL A 95 -2.89 8.68 1.23
C VAL A 95 -3.53 8.20 2.53
N SER A 96 -4.44 7.23 2.47
CA SER A 96 -5.23 6.78 3.62
C SER A 96 -4.37 6.32 4.79
N LYS A 97 -3.27 5.62 4.51
CA LYS A 97 -2.30 5.14 5.50
C LYS A 97 -1.17 6.14 5.72
N ALA A 98 -0.83 6.96 4.71
CA ALA A 98 0.18 8.00 4.85
C ALA A 98 -0.25 9.13 5.81
N THR A 99 -1.48 9.67 5.64
CA THR A 99 -1.94 10.88 6.33
C THR A 99 -3.27 10.72 7.07
N GLY A 100 -3.85 9.53 7.09
CA GLY A 100 -5.12 9.26 7.79
C GLY A 100 -6.39 9.66 7.04
N HIS A 101 -6.29 10.20 5.82
CA HIS A 101 -7.46 10.64 5.03
C HIS A 101 -8.14 9.48 4.28
N ALA A 102 -8.62 8.47 5.02
CA ALA A 102 -9.25 7.27 4.44
C ALA A 102 -10.49 7.56 3.60
N GLY A 103 -11.33 8.50 4.03
CA GLY A 103 -12.57 8.87 3.34
C GLY A 103 -12.38 9.54 1.97
N LYS A 104 -11.14 9.96 1.63
CA LYS A 104 -10.82 10.51 0.30
C LYS A 104 -10.44 9.43 -0.71
N GLN A 105 -10.17 8.20 -0.24
CA GLN A 105 -9.84 7.03 -1.08
C GLN A 105 -8.66 7.22 -2.05
N ILE A 106 -7.84 8.25 -1.85
CA ILE A 106 -6.72 8.59 -2.74
C ILE A 106 -5.64 7.52 -2.65
N ARG A 107 -5.28 6.97 -3.80
CA ARG A 107 -4.21 5.99 -3.99
C ARG A 107 -3.36 6.44 -5.17
N TRP A 108 -2.29 5.72 -5.48
CA TRP A 108 -1.60 5.86 -6.75
C TRP A 108 -0.81 4.60 -7.04
N VAL A 109 -0.45 4.43 -8.31
CA VAL A 109 0.39 3.34 -8.77
C VAL A 109 1.55 3.90 -9.57
N LEU A 110 2.75 3.45 -9.26
CA LEU A 110 3.94 3.66 -10.07
C LEU A 110 4.17 2.41 -10.90
N VAL A 111 4.17 2.56 -12.22
CA VAL A 111 4.35 1.46 -13.17
C VAL A 111 5.51 1.82 -14.08
N LYS A 112 6.53 0.96 -14.17
CA LYS A 112 7.67 1.16 -15.06
C LYS A 112 7.34 0.84 -16.52
N ASP A 113 6.59 -0.23 -16.74
CA ASP A 113 6.19 -0.71 -18.06
C ASP A 113 5.06 0.16 -18.64
N ALA A 114 5.32 0.82 -19.77
CA ALA A 114 4.36 1.72 -20.41
C ALA A 114 3.10 1.01 -20.92
N ASP A 115 3.18 -0.25 -21.32
CA ASP A 115 2.03 -1.03 -21.81
C ASP A 115 1.11 -1.40 -20.66
N ILE A 116 1.70 -1.79 -19.52
CA ILE A 116 0.95 -2.03 -18.29
C ILE A 116 0.32 -0.71 -17.81
N ALA A 117 1.05 0.41 -17.84
CA ALA A 117 0.52 1.71 -17.47
C ALA A 117 -0.70 2.11 -18.33
N ARG A 118 -0.61 1.94 -19.66
CA ARG A 118 -1.73 2.20 -20.59
C ARG A 118 -2.94 1.30 -20.29
N LYS A 119 -2.72 0.01 -20.05
CA LYS A 119 -3.80 -0.93 -19.67
C LYS A 119 -4.47 -0.53 -18.35
N THR A 120 -3.69 -0.10 -17.36
CA THR A 120 -4.20 0.39 -16.07
C THR A 120 -5.06 1.63 -16.26
N ILE A 121 -4.62 2.62 -17.05
CA ILE A 121 -5.40 3.82 -17.36
C ILE A 121 -6.71 3.43 -18.05
N LYS A 122 -6.65 2.55 -19.07
CA LYS A 122 -7.83 2.07 -19.78
C LYS A 122 -8.81 1.38 -18.85
N PHE A 123 -8.32 0.56 -17.93
CA PHE A 123 -9.16 -0.09 -16.92
C PHE A 123 -9.87 0.94 -16.04
N ILE A 124 -9.17 1.95 -15.54
CA ILE A 124 -9.76 3.00 -14.70
C ILE A 124 -10.82 3.80 -15.49
N GLU A 125 -10.54 4.14 -16.74
CA GLU A 125 -11.50 4.82 -17.62
C GLU A 125 -12.78 3.99 -17.80
N MET A 126 -12.65 2.70 -18.08
CA MET A 126 -13.80 1.82 -18.31
C MET A 126 -14.61 1.53 -17.04
N ASN A 127 -13.99 1.49 -15.87
CA ASN A 127 -14.68 1.13 -14.62
C ASN A 127 -15.33 2.32 -13.92
N SER A 128 -14.68 3.49 -13.92
CA SER A 128 -15.12 4.65 -13.13
C SER A 128 -15.04 5.98 -13.86
N ILE A 129 -14.75 5.99 -15.16
CA ILE A 129 -14.59 7.22 -15.96
C ILE A 129 -13.54 8.15 -15.31
N GLY A 130 -12.48 7.54 -14.76
CA GLY A 130 -11.44 8.27 -14.04
C GLY A 130 -11.65 8.32 -12.52
N VAL A 131 -11.14 9.40 -11.92
CA VAL A 131 -11.06 9.59 -10.46
C VAL A 131 -11.72 10.91 -10.09
N SER A 132 -12.42 10.94 -8.95
CA SER A 132 -13.01 12.15 -8.37
C SER A 132 -12.04 13.35 -8.38
N ALA A 133 -12.43 14.43 -9.06
CA ALA A 133 -11.67 15.68 -9.11
C ALA A 133 -11.47 16.26 -7.69
N ASP A 134 -12.50 16.23 -6.85
CA ASP A 134 -12.41 16.68 -5.45
C ASP A 134 -11.36 15.91 -4.64
N SER A 135 -11.26 14.60 -4.87
CA SER A 135 -10.25 13.76 -4.21
C SER A 135 -8.85 14.14 -4.69
N GLN A 136 -8.67 14.44 -5.97
CA GLN A 136 -7.39 14.92 -6.52
C GLN A 136 -7.01 16.29 -5.97
N VAL A 137 -7.96 17.24 -5.92
CA VAL A 137 -7.73 18.57 -5.34
C VAL A 137 -7.38 18.48 -3.85
N CYS A 138 -8.06 17.60 -3.12
CA CYS A 138 -7.75 17.33 -1.72
C CYS A 138 -6.32 16.78 -1.56
N ALA A 139 -5.92 15.82 -2.41
CA ALA A 139 -4.56 15.29 -2.42
C ALA A 139 -3.51 16.39 -2.71
N ALA A 140 -3.78 17.22 -3.72
CA ALA A 140 -2.92 18.31 -4.15
C ALA A 140 -2.76 19.41 -3.09
N ARG A 141 -3.67 19.49 -2.10
CA ARG A 141 -3.55 20.40 -0.96
C ARG A 141 -2.83 19.75 0.24
N ILE A 142 -3.10 18.48 0.52
CA ILE A 142 -2.54 17.79 1.68
C ILE A 142 -1.06 17.46 1.47
N LEU A 143 -0.70 16.91 0.31
CA LEU A 143 0.65 16.39 0.07
C LEU A 143 1.72 17.49 0.18
N PRO A 144 1.57 18.69 -0.41
CA PRO A 144 2.56 19.76 -0.25
C PRO A 144 2.77 20.18 1.20
N VAL A 145 1.69 20.34 1.99
CA VAL A 145 1.80 20.70 3.42
C VAL A 145 2.64 19.67 4.18
N VAL A 146 2.48 18.38 3.86
CA VAL A 146 3.31 17.33 4.43
C VAL A 146 4.76 17.48 3.98
N PHE A 147 5.04 17.64 2.69
CA PHE A 147 6.40 17.73 2.15
C PHE A 147 7.16 18.99 2.62
N ASP A 148 6.52 20.15 2.57
CA ASP A 148 7.09 21.44 2.98
C ASP A 148 7.55 21.41 4.44
N SER A 149 6.85 20.64 5.30
CA SER A 149 7.24 20.46 6.70
C SER A 149 8.57 19.71 6.91
N TYR A 150 9.06 19.01 5.88
CA TYR A 150 10.35 18.30 5.88
C TYR A 150 11.43 19.05 5.11
N GLU A 151 11.09 19.83 4.09
CA GLU A 151 12.06 20.59 3.28
C GLU A 151 12.47 21.92 3.92
N LEU A 152 11.56 22.60 4.60
CA LEU A 152 11.85 23.87 5.26
C LEU A 152 12.60 23.60 6.57
N SER A 153 13.74 24.28 6.76
CA SER A 153 14.48 24.29 8.03
C SER A 153 13.49 24.61 9.16
N ALA A 154 13.38 23.73 10.14
CA ALA A 154 12.36 23.76 11.20
C ALA A 154 12.42 25.08 11.99
N SER A 155 11.75 26.11 11.49
CA SER A 155 11.84 27.45 12.05
C SER A 155 10.78 27.72 13.11
N ASN A 156 9.78 26.85 13.31
CA ASN A 156 8.66 27.18 14.20
C ASN A 156 7.94 25.96 14.79
N GLY A 157 8.59 25.08 15.56
CA GLY A 157 7.89 24.12 16.44
C GLY A 157 6.83 23.19 15.81
N VAL A 158 6.72 23.14 14.48
CA VAL A 158 5.72 22.35 13.76
C VAL A 158 6.14 20.89 13.84
N SER A 159 5.28 20.08 14.45
CA SER A 159 5.52 18.65 14.56
C SER A 159 5.39 17.99 13.19
N ARG A 160 6.47 17.38 12.71
CA ARG A 160 6.52 16.65 11.45
C ARG A 160 5.57 15.46 11.51
N LEU A 161 4.66 15.34 10.54
CA LEU A 161 3.54 14.38 10.57
C LEU A 161 3.99 12.93 10.86
N PHE A 162 4.93 12.41 10.08
CA PHE A 162 5.43 11.03 10.24
C PHE A 162 6.22 10.84 11.54
N HIS A 163 6.99 11.82 12.00
CA HIS A 163 7.66 11.75 13.30
C HIS A 163 6.63 11.68 14.45
N PHE A 164 5.65 12.59 14.45
CA PHE A 164 4.55 12.56 15.41
C PHE A 164 3.82 11.22 15.41
N SER A 165 3.47 10.74 14.21
CA SER A 165 2.74 9.49 14.02
C SER A 165 3.55 8.28 14.49
N TRP A 166 4.86 8.27 14.23
CA TRP A 166 5.77 7.23 14.72
C TRP A 166 5.82 7.21 16.25
N CYS A 167 6.01 8.35 16.91
CA CYS A 167 6.01 8.42 18.38
C CYS A 167 4.69 7.91 18.97
N LEU A 168 3.56 8.30 18.37
CA LEU A 168 2.24 7.86 18.82
C LEU A 168 2.05 6.34 18.66
N LEU A 169 2.46 5.78 17.52
CA LEU A 169 2.34 4.33 17.27
C LEU A 169 3.31 3.53 18.15
N ALA A 170 4.52 4.04 18.41
CA ALA A 170 5.48 3.43 19.31
C ALA A 170 4.96 3.38 20.76
N ASP A 171 4.37 4.47 21.27
CA ASP A 171 3.74 4.50 22.59
C ASP A 171 2.57 3.50 22.68
N ARG A 172 1.69 3.47 21.67
CA ARG A 172 0.59 2.51 21.60
C ARG A 172 1.08 1.07 21.59
N TRP A 173 2.09 0.78 20.76
CA TRP A 173 2.67 -0.56 20.67
C TRP A 173 3.33 -0.97 21.99
N TRP A 174 4.03 -0.06 22.65
CA TRP A 174 4.63 -0.30 23.95
C TRP A 174 3.56 -0.66 25.00
N ARG A 175 2.49 0.14 25.11
CA ARG A 175 1.38 -0.13 26.05
C ARG A 175 0.70 -1.47 25.77
N PHE A 176 0.46 -1.76 24.49
CA PHE A 176 -0.11 -3.04 24.07
C PHE A 176 0.78 -4.22 24.45
N CYS A 177 2.09 -4.11 24.22
CA CYS A 177 3.06 -5.13 24.63
C CYS A 177 3.06 -5.36 26.15
N GLN A 178 2.95 -4.31 26.97
CA GLN A 178 2.87 -4.47 28.42
C GLN A 178 1.61 -5.24 28.83
N ALA A 179 0.45 -4.86 28.29
CA ALA A 179 -0.81 -5.52 28.60
C ALA A 179 -0.83 -7.00 28.18
N VAL A 180 -0.20 -7.34 27.04
CA VAL A 180 -0.08 -8.75 26.61
C VAL A 180 0.88 -9.53 27.49
N LYS A 181 2.00 -8.95 27.93
CA LYS A 181 2.97 -9.61 28.84
C LYS A 181 2.37 -9.97 30.20
N GLU A 182 1.42 -9.17 30.68
CA GLU A 182 0.70 -9.43 31.93
C GLU A 182 -0.38 -10.52 31.78
N SER A 183 -0.77 -10.84 30.54
CA SER A 183 -1.79 -11.86 30.25
C SER A 183 -1.15 -13.21 29.93
N ALA A 184 -1.69 -14.29 30.51
CA ALA A 184 -1.32 -15.65 30.12
C ALA A 184 -2.08 -16.16 28.88
N HIS A 185 -3.05 -15.39 28.37
CA HIS A 185 -3.99 -15.84 27.33
C HIS A 185 -3.63 -15.38 25.92
N PHE A 186 -2.73 -14.41 25.78
CA PHE A 186 -2.39 -13.80 24.49
C PHE A 186 -0.89 -13.87 24.24
N SER A 187 -0.51 -14.04 22.98
CA SER A 187 0.88 -13.94 22.51
C SER A 187 0.95 -12.94 21.37
N LEU A 188 2.08 -12.25 21.27
CA LEU A 188 2.39 -11.42 20.10
C LEU A 188 3.03 -12.29 19.01
N PRO A 189 2.83 -11.94 17.72
CA PRO A 189 3.58 -12.53 16.60
C PRO A 189 5.09 -12.32 16.72
#